data_AF-A0A954BQA3-F1
#
_entry.id   AF-A0A954BQA3-F1
#
_cell.length_a   1.000
_cell.length_b   1.000
_cell.length_c   1.000
_cell.angle_alpha   90.00
_cell.angle_beta   90.00
_cell.angle_gamma   90.00
#
_symmetry.space_group_name_H-M   'P 1'
#
loop_
_entity.id
_entity.type
_entity.pdbx_description
1 polymer ?
#
loop_
_entity_poly.entity_id
_entity_poly.type
_entity_poly.pdbx_seq_one_letter_code
_entity_poly.pdbx_strand_id
1 'polypeptide(L)'
;MTEIQQQQLETGAEFVERYQANRDRLVAADAYDPAEEHDACGVGFVAALDGKPRREVVEAAINALKAVWHRGAVDADGKTG
;
A
#
# COMPACT_ATOMS: atom_id res chain seq x y z
N MET A 1 27.30 17.88 15.78
CA MET A 1 27.99 16.59 15.64
C MET A 1 27.04 15.51 16.11
N THR A 2 25.91 15.41 15.43
CA THR A 2 24.89 14.39 15.68
C THR A 2 25.06 13.37 14.57
N GLU A 3 25.38 12.14 14.98
CA GLU A 3 25.61 11.00 14.13
C GLU A 3 24.43 10.84 13.17
N ILE A 4 24.70 10.98 11.88
CA ILE A 4 23.83 10.45 10.84
C ILE A 4 23.88 8.94 11.04
N GLN A 5 22.86 8.39 11.70
CA GLN A 5 22.69 6.94 11.80
C GLN A 5 22.75 6.37 10.38
N GLN A 6 23.83 5.66 10.10
CA GLN A 6 23.98 4.85 8.90
C GLN A 6 22.74 3.95 8.84
N GLN A 7 21.86 4.20 7.87
CA GLN A 7 20.79 3.28 7.50
C GLN A 7 21.47 1.96 7.16
N GLN A 8 21.44 1.01 8.10
CA GLN A 8 21.90 -0.34 7.87
C GLN A 8 21.02 -0.92 6.77
N LEU A 9 21.63 -1.30 5.66
CA LEU A 9 20.97 -2.03 4.59
C LEU A 9 20.67 -3.42 5.13
N GLU A 10 19.45 -3.63 5.62
CA GLU A 10 18.98 -4.94 6.03
C GLU A 10 18.76 -5.84 4.82
N THR A 11 19.04 -7.13 5.01
CA THR A 11 18.64 -8.16 4.06
C THR A 11 17.14 -8.42 4.18
N GLY A 12 16.53 -8.94 3.12
CA GLY A 12 15.11 -9.32 3.15
C GLY A 12 14.79 -10.38 4.20
N ALA A 13 15.75 -11.27 4.52
CA ALA A 13 15.58 -12.28 5.57
C ALA A 13 15.51 -11.64 6.96
N GLU A 14 16.43 -10.73 7.27
CA GLU A 14 16.46 -9.99 8.54
C GLU A 14 15.19 -9.14 8.72
N PHE A 15 14.69 -8.53 7.65
CA PHE A 15 13.40 -7.83 7.65
C PHE A 15 12.24 -8.76 8.06
N VAL A 16 12.13 -9.92 7.41
CA VAL A 16 11.04 -10.88 7.64
C VAL A 16 11.06 -11.39 9.08
N GLU A 17 12.22 -11.76 9.61
CA GLU A 17 12.37 -12.22 11.00
C GLU A 17 11.91 -11.14 12.00
N ARG A 18 12.35 -9.90 11.80
CA ARG A 18 11.95 -8.79 12.66
C ARG A 18 10.45 -8.49 12.56
N TYR A 19 9.89 -8.52 11.36
CA TYR A 19 8.45 -8.33 11.14
C TYR A 19 7.64 -9.38 11.90
N GLN A 20 7.99 -10.66 11.78
CA GLN A 20 7.30 -11.75 12.47
C GLN A 20 7.38 -11.59 13.99
N ALA A 21 8.57 -11.28 14.53
CA ALA A 21 8.74 -11.08 15.96
C ALA A 21 7.92 -9.90 16.51
N ASN A 22 7.80 -8.80 15.75
CA ASN A 22 6.98 -7.65 16.14
C ASN A 22 5.48 -7.94 16.02
N ARG A 23 5.06 -8.58 14.93
CA ARG A 23 3.68 -9.03 14.75
C ARG A 23 3.24 -9.89 15.92
N ASP A 24 4.01 -10.92 16.27
CA ASP A 24 3.65 -11.86 17.35
C ASP A 24 3.56 -11.17 18.72
N ARG A 25 4.40 -10.16 18.98
CA ARG A 25 4.28 -9.31 20.18
C ARG A 25 2.98 -8.50 20.20
N LEU A 26 2.57 -7.95 19.07
CA LEU A 26 1.31 -7.18 18.96
C LEU A 26 0.08 -8.09 19.12
N VAL A 27 0.11 -9.29 18.54
CA VAL A 27 -0.94 -10.31 18.73
C VAL A 27 -1.02 -10.70 20.22
N ALA A 28 0.11 -10.98 20.86
CA ALA A 28 0.13 -11.35 22.28
C ALA A 28 -0.35 -10.23 23.21
N ALA A 29 -0.25 -8.97 22.76
CA ALA A 29 -0.73 -7.80 23.48
C ALA A 29 -2.19 -7.40 23.13
N ASP A 30 -2.89 -8.19 22.33
CA ASP A 30 -4.25 -7.89 21.84
C ASP A 30 -4.35 -6.58 21.04
N ALA A 31 -3.23 -6.13 20.47
CA ALA A 31 -3.12 -4.87 19.73
C ALA A 31 -3.17 -5.07 18.20
N TYR A 32 -3.17 -6.31 17.73
CA TYR A 32 -3.20 -6.67 16.31
C TYR A 32 -3.86 -8.04 16.12
N ASP A 33 -4.84 -8.12 15.22
CA ASP A 33 -5.42 -9.38 14.73
C ASP A 33 -5.03 -9.59 13.27
N PRO A 34 -4.21 -10.60 12.94
CA PRO A 34 -3.85 -10.91 11.56
C PRO A 34 -5.04 -11.22 10.64
N ALA A 35 -6.18 -11.63 11.19
CA ALA A 35 -7.38 -11.92 10.40
C ALA A 35 -8.04 -10.66 9.82
N GLU A 36 -7.84 -9.50 10.45
CA GLU A 36 -8.36 -8.20 10.03
C GLU A 36 -7.37 -7.42 9.14
N GLU A 37 -6.19 -8.00 8.84
CA GLU A 37 -5.20 -7.39 7.94
C GLU A 37 -5.68 -7.46 6.49
N HIS A 38 -5.70 -6.30 5.82
CA HIS A 38 -6.19 -6.16 4.45
C HIS A 38 -5.31 -5.21 3.64
N ASP A 39 -5.03 -5.56 2.39
CA ASP A 39 -4.33 -4.67 1.46
C ASP A 39 -5.18 -3.43 1.16
N ALA A 40 -4.70 -2.26 1.57
CA ALA A 40 -5.43 -1.00 1.44
C ALA A 40 -5.35 -0.34 0.04
N CYS A 41 -4.42 -0.76 -0.82
CA CYS A 41 -4.14 -0.04 -2.08
C CYS A 41 -4.31 -0.91 -3.33
N GLY A 42 -4.68 -0.27 -4.45
CA GLY A 42 -4.82 -0.91 -5.75
C GLY A 42 -3.91 -0.30 -6.80
N VAL A 43 -3.35 -1.14 -7.67
CA VAL A 43 -2.56 -0.73 -8.84
C VAL A 43 -3.10 -1.41 -10.10
N GLY A 44 -3.00 -0.74 -11.24
CA GLY A 44 -3.46 -1.25 -12.53
C GLY A 44 -2.92 -0.43 -13.70
N PHE A 45 -3.11 -0.92 -14.92
CA PHE A 45 -2.69 -0.22 -16.13
C PHE A 45 -3.74 -0.36 -17.25
N VAL A 46 -3.74 0.60 -18.16
CA VAL A 46 -4.56 0.57 -19.39
C VAL A 46 -3.65 0.91 -20.56
N ALA A 47 -3.75 0.14 -21.66
CA ALA A 47 -2.91 0.33 -22.83
C ALA A 47 -3.68 0.15 -24.14
N ALA A 48 -3.32 0.95 -25.13
CA ALA A 48 -3.75 0.78 -26.52
C ALA A 48 -2.83 -0.24 -27.21
N LEU A 49 -3.37 -1.39 -27.64
CA LEU A 49 -2.57 -2.48 -28.25
C LEU A 49 -1.90 -2.07 -29.57
N ASP A 50 -2.46 -1.10 -30.28
CA ASP A 50 -1.91 -0.55 -31.52
C ASP A 50 -0.88 0.57 -31.29
N GLY A 51 -0.59 0.91 -30.03
CA GLY A 51 0.37 1.93 -29.63
C GLY A 51 -0.04 3.38 -29.96
N LYS A 52 -1.24 3.60 -30.50
CA LYS A 52 -1.68 4.95 -30.90
C LYS A 52 -2.23 5.70 -29.69
N PRO A 53 -1.76 6.94 -29.42
CA PRO A 53 -2.27 7.75 -28.32
C PRO A 53 -3.76 8.04 -28.45
N ARG A 54 -4.53 7.82 -27.38
CA ARG A 54 -5.99 8.03 -27.35
C ARG A 54 -6.44 8.58 -25.99
N ARG A 55 -7.37 9.54 -26.01
CA ARG A 55 -7.99 10.11 -24.80
C ARG A 55 -8.72 9.04 -23.98
N GLU A 56 -9.33 8.07 -24.67
CA GLU A 56 -10.05 6.93 -24.11
C GLU A 56 -9.22 6.15 -23.08
N VAL A 57 -7.90 6.00 -23.28
CA VAL A 57 -7.00 5.33 -22.33
C VAL A 57 -7.01 6.05 -20.98
N VAL A 58 -6.95 7.38 -21.00
CA VAL A 58 -6.98 8.20 -19.78
C VAL A 58 -8.37 8.19 -19.14
N GLU A 59 -9.45 8.14 -19.92
CA GLU A 59 -10.82 8.04 -19.38
C GLU A 59 -11.04 6.70 -18.67
N ALA A 60 -10.58 5.60 -19.27
CA ALA A 60 -10.60 4.28 -18.66
C ALA A 60 -9.78 4.24 -17.37
N ALA A 61 -8.59 4.85 -17.34
CA ALA A 61 -7.77 4.94 -16.13
C ALA A 61 -8.47 5.72 -15.00
N ILE A 62 -9.11 6.86 -15.31
CA ILE A 62 -9.87 7.63 -14.32
C ILE A 62 -11.06 6.82 -13.79
N ASN A 63 -11.79 6.11 -14.67
CA ASN A 63 -12.90 5.26 -14.26
C ASN A 63 -12.44 4.12 -13.34
N ALA A 64 -11.28 3.53 -13.59
CA ALA A 64 -10.68 2.54 -12.71
C ALA A 64 -10.35 3.12 -11.32
N LEU A 65 -9.74 4.32 -11.26
CA LEU A 65 -9.43 4.99 -9.98
C LEU A 65 -10.68 5.34 -9.18
N LYS A 66 -11.80 5.64 -9.83
CA LYS A 66 -13.09 5.85 -9.15
C LYS A 66 -13.67 4.58 -8.52
N ALA A 67 -13.12 3.40 -8.81
CA ALA A 67 -13.64 2.13 -8.30
C ALA A 67 -12.82 1.56 -7.13
N VAL A 68 -11.74 2.21 -6.68
CA VAL A 68 -10.85 1.67 -5.62
C VAL A 68 -11.09 2.25 -4.21
N TRP A 69 -12.03 3.18 -4.04
CA TRP A 69 -12.29 3.86 -2.76
C TRP A 69 -12.62 2.92 -1.60
N HIS A 70 -13.17 1.75 -1.86
CA HIS A 70 -13.53 0.75 -0.84
C HIS A 70 -12.32 0.08 -0.18
N ARG A 71 -11.10 0.34 -0.69
CA ARG A 71 -9.87 -0.26 -0.17
C ARG A 71 -9.02 0.75 0.61
N GLY A 72 -9.24 2.05 0.42
CA GLY A 72 -8.48 3.09 1.10
C GLY A 72 -9.04 3.46 2.48
N ALA A 73 -8.21 4.07 3.31
CA ALA A 73 -8.69 4.80 4.47
C ALA A 73 -9.54 5.99 3.99
N VAL A 74 -10.69 6.22 4.62
CA VAL A 74 -11.56 7.37 4.33
C VAL A 74 -11.57 8.24 5.57
N ASP A 75 -11.12 9.49 5.44
CA ASP A 75 -11.17 10.45 6.54
C ASP A 75 -12.61 10.96 6.76
N ALA A 76 -12.90 11.40 7.99
CA ALA A 76 -14.22 11.85 8.39
C ALA A 76 -14.69 13.11 7.64
N ASP A 77 -13.77 13.86 7.04
CA ASP A 77 -14.09 15.05 6.23
C ASP A 77 -14.66 14.70 4.83
N GLY A 78 -14.53 13.44 4.40
CA GLY A 78 -14.95 12.95 3.09
C GLY A 78 -14.18 13.52 1.90
N LYS A 79 -13.02 14.13 2.14
CA LYS A 79 -12.17 14.78 1.12
C LYS A 79 -10.76 14.22 1.11
N THR A 80 -10.25 13.84 2.28
CA THR A 80 -8.91 13.32 2.43
C THR A 80 -8.92 11.80 2.24
N GLY A 81 -8.05 11.34 1.36
CA GLY A 81 -7.79 9.95 1.02
C GLY A 81 -6.36 9.77 0.55
#